data_AF-A0A7W6UUD1-F1
#
_entry.id   AF-A0A7W6UUD1-F1
#
_cell.length_a   1.000
_cell.length_b   1.000
_cell.length_c   1.000
_cell.angle_alpha   90.00
_cell.angle_beta   90.00
_cell.angle_gamma   90.00
#
_symmetry.space_group_name_H-M   'P 1'
#
loop_
_entity.id
_entity.type
_entity.pdbx_description
1 polymer ?
#
loop_
_entity_poly.entity_id
_entity_poly.type
_entity_poly.pdbx_seq_one_letter_code
_entity_poly.pdbx_strand_id
1 'polypeptide(L)' 'MRTIYWDKPVSVGGRLIFGPLDAQEHMVSSWTAVKDSSFAVAASAILDALAGRASPDVARELFEKALSNSR' A
#
# COMPACT_ATOMS: atom_id res chain seq x y z
N MET A 1 5.62 -10.39 -15.08
CA MET A 1 4.74 -9.68 -14.12
C MET A 1 4.31 -8.38 -14.77
N ARG A 2 3.00 -8.09 -14.83
CA ARG A 2 2.49 -6.82 -15.36
C ARG A 2 2.55 -5.81 -14.20
N THR A 3 3.30 -4.72 -14.35
CA THR A 3 3.34 -3.69 -13.33
C THR A 3 1.98 -3.01 -13.25
N ILE A 4 1.36 -3.07 -12.06
CA ILE A 4 0.08 -2.44 -11.78
C ILE A 4 0.37 -1.06 -11.19
N TYR A 5 -0.17 -0.02 -11.82
CA TYR A 5 -0.12 1.35 -11.31
C TYR A 5 -1.50 1.76 -10.82
N TRP A 6 -1.53 2.56 -9.77
CA TRP A 6 -2.73 3.25 -9.34
C TRP A 6 -2.95 4.49 -10.22
N ASP A 7 -4.21 4.83 -10.49
CA ASP A 7 -4.57 6.06 -11.21
C ASP A 7 -4.08 7.31 -10.46
N LYS A 8 -4.19 7.27 -9.13
CA LYS A 8 -3.68 8.30 -8.22
C LYS A 8 -2.60 7.71 -7.30
N PRO A 9 -1.36 8.24 -7.32
CA PRO A 9 -0.32 7.82 -6.40
C PRO A 9 -0.63 8.25 -4.96
N VAL A 10 -0.09 7.50 -3.99
CA VAL A 10 -0.20 7.83 -2.55
C VAL A 10 1.06 8.56 -2.10
N SER A 11 0.89 9.68 -1.39
CA SER A 11 2.02 10.46 -0.87
C SER A 11 2.37 10.06 0.56
N VAL A 12 3.61 9.65 0.78
CA VAL A 12 4.14 9.23 2.08
C VAL A 12 5.44 9.95 2.37
N GLY A 13 5.44 10.84 3.37
CA GLY A 13 6.66 11.53 3.82
C GLY A 13 7.40 12.29 2.71
N GLY A 14 6.70 12.81 1.70
CA GLY A 14 7.29 13.50 0.55
C GLY A 14 7.70 12.59 -0.62
N ARG A 15 7.50 11.27 -0.50
CA ARG A 15 7.68 10.31 -1.60
C ARG A 15 6.32 9.90 -2.18
N LEU A 16 6.25 9.73 -3.50
CA LEU A 16 5.07 9.19 -4.18
C LEU A 16 5.22 7.67 -4.38
N ILE A 17 4.16 6.95 -4.05
CA ILE A 17 3.99 5.51 -4.22
C ILE A 17 3.01 5.30 -5.38
N PHE A 18 3.46 4.72 -6.50
CA PHE A 18 2.68 4.69 -7.74
C PHE A 18 1.84 3.42 -7.92
N GLY A 19 1.98 2.41 -7.05
CA GLY A 19 1.21 1.19 -7.16
C GLY A 19 1.48 0.19 -6.04
N PRO A 20 0.85 -1.00 -6.12
CA PRO A 20 0.95 -2.03 -5.09
C PRO A 20 2.38 -2.53 -4.88
N LEU A 21 3.20 -2.59 -5.93
CA LEU A 21 4.59 -3.04 -5.82
C LEU A 21 5.43 -2.05 -5.02
N ASP A 22 5.42 -0.76 -5.39
CA ASP A 22 6.09 0.31 -4.63
C ASP A 22 5.60 0.35 -3.17
N ALA A 23 4.29 0.15 -2.97
CA ALA A 23 3.69 0.15 -1.66
C ALA A 23 4.18 -1.03 -0.82
N GLN A 24 4.27 -2.24 -1.40
CA GLN A 24 4.87 -3.40 -0.73
C GLN A 24 6.32 -3.13 -0.32
N GLU A 25 7.14 -2.59 -1.23
CA GLU A 25 8.53 -2.24 -0.93
C GLU A 25 8.63 -1.23 0.20
N HIS A 26 7.77 -0.22 0.21
CA HIS A 26 7.69 0.77 1.27
C HIS A 26 7.27 0.15 2.61
N MET A 27 6.27 -0.72 2.63
CA MET A 27 5.80 -1.41 3.84
C MET A 27 6.89 -2.29 4.47
N VAL A 28 7.76 -2.87 3.64
CA VAL A 28 8.85 -3.74 4.11
C VAL A 28 10.08 -2.93 4.54
N SER A 29 10.46 -1.92 3.76
CA SER A 29 11.78 -1.27 3.88
C SER A 29 11.76 0.11 4.54
N SER A 30 10.61 0.77 4.58
CA SER A 30 10.51 2.20 4.94
C SER A 30 9.34 2.52 5.87
N TRP A 31 8.62 1.51 6.36
CA TRP A 31 7.55 1.70 7.33
C TRP A 31 8.10 1.99 8.71
N THR A 32 8.12 3.27 9.10
CA THR A 32 8.63 3.73 10.39
C THR A 32 7.58 3.75 11.50
N ALA A 33 6.33 3.50 11.16
CA ALA A 33 5.19 3.73 12.02
C ALA A 33 4.68 2.41 12.65
N VAL A 34 3.76 2.47 13.62
CA VAL A 34 3.27 1.27 14.33
C VAL A 34 2.58 0.32 13.35
N LYS A 35 2.98 -0.96 13.38
CA LYS A 35 2.35 -2.02 12.58
C LYS A 35 1.09 -2.52 13.28
N ASP A 36 0.03 -1.73 13.19
CA ASP A 36 -1.27 -2.01 13.78
C ASP A 36 -2.11 -2.97 12.92
N SER A 37 -3.38 -3.19 13.33
CA SER A 37 -4.32 -3.99 12.54
C SER A 37 -4.57 -3.39 11.15
N SER A 38 -4.53 -2.06 11.01
CA SER A 38 -4.65 -1.37 9.72
C SER A 38 -3.51 -1.72 8.78
N PHE A 39 -2.26 -1.77 9.29
CA PHE A 39 -1.09 -2.22 8.54
C PHE A 39 -1.27 -3.65 8.02
N ALA A 40 -1.72 -4.58 8.86
CA ALA A 40 -1.90 -5.98 8.47
C ALA A 40 -2.95 -6.14 7.36
N VAL A 41 -4.07 -5.41 7.46
CA VAL A 41 -5.12 -5.40 6.43
C VAL A 41 -4.60 -4.81 5.12
N ALA A 42 -3.88 -3.69 5.17
CA ALA A 42 -3.29 -3.08 3.98
C ALA A 42 -2.27 -4.02 3.32
N ALA A 43 -1.39 -4.66 4.09
CA ALA A 43 -0.38 -5.57 3.57
C ALA A 43 -1.01 -6.77 2.84
N SER A 44 -2.08 -7.35 3.41
CA SER A 44 -2.82 -8.43 2.75
C SER A 44 -3.45 -7.96 1.44
N ALA A 45 -4.11 -6.79 1.43
CA ALA A 45 -4.76 -6.27 0.24
C ALA A 45 -3.76 -5.95 -0.89
N ILE A 46 -2.57 -5.43 -0.54
CA ILE A 46 -1.48 -5.17 -1.49
C ILE A 46 -1.03 -6.47 -2.15
N LEU A 47 -0.82 -7.52 -1.36
CA LEU A 47 -0.42 -8.84 -1.87
C LEU A 47 -1.51 -9.45 -2.77
N ASP A 48 -2.78 -9.31 -2.39
CA ASP A 48 -3.89 -9.79 -3.21
C ASP A 48 -4.05 -9.02 -4.52
N ALA A 49 -3.79 -7.70 -4.51
CA ALA A 49 -3.75 -6.90 -5.73
C ALA A 49 -2.60 -7.32 -6.65
N LEU A 50 -1.40 -7.56 -6.10
CA LEU A 50 -0.25 -8.08 -6.86
C LEU A 50 -0.52 -9.47 -7.45
N ALA A 51 -1.28 -10.30 -6.73
CA ALA A 51 -1.72 -11.61 -7.21
C ALA A 51 -2.90 -11.56 -8.19
N GLY A 52 -3.48 -10.37 -8.45
CA GLY A 52 -4.66 -10.20 -9.30
C GLY A 52 -5.95 -10.78 -8.69
N ARG A 53 -5.96 -11.03 -7.37
CA ARG A 53 -7.11 -11.55 -6.61
C ARG A 53 -8.02 -10.45 -6.05
N ALA A 54 -7.51 -9.22 -5.97
CA ALA A 54 -8.24 -8.05 -5.48
C ALA A 54 -8.03 -6.84 -6.38
N SER A 55 -8.93 -5.86 -6.28
CA SER A 55 -8.80 -4.59 -6.99
C SER A 55 -7.60 -3.79 -6.46
N PRO A 56 -6.71 -3.29 -7.34
CA PRO A 56 -5.63 -2.39 -6.95
C PRO A 56 -6.13 -1.15 -6.22
N ASP A 57 -7.30 -0.61 -6.59
CA ASP A 57 -7.86 0.59 -5.96
C ASP A 57 -8.24 0.36 -4.50
N VAL A 58 -8.77 -0.83 -4.18
CA VAL A 58 -9.09 -1.21 -2.79
C VAL A 58 -7.81 -1.31 -1.97
N ALA A 59 -6.74 -1.87 -2.54
CA ALA A 59 -5.43 -1.92 -1.89
C ALA A 59 -4.86 -0.51 -1.63
N ARG A 60 -5.07 0.43 -2.57
CA ARG A 60 -4.67 1.83 -2.42
C ARG A 60 -5.33 2.49 -1.21
N GLU A 61 -6.65 2.36 -1.12
CA GLU A 61 -7.44 2.98 -0.06
C GLU A 61 -7.08 2.43 1.32
N LEU A 62 -6.89 1.10 1.42
CA LEU A 62 -6.48 0.46 2.67
C LEU A 62 -5.08 0.89 3.08
N PHE A 63 -4.16 1.03 2.13
CA PHE A 63 -2.81 1.52 2.38
C PHE A 63 -2.80 2.98 2.86
N GLU A 64 -3.54 3.87 2.21
CA GLU A 64 -3.71 5.27 2.60
C GLU A 64 -4.34 5.40 4.00
N LYS A 65 -5.29 4.52 4.33
CA LYS A 65 -5.90 4.44 5.66
C LYS A 65 -4.89 3.96 6.73
N ALA A 66 -4.09 2.94 6.43
CA ALA A 66 -3.06 2.45 7.35
C ALA A 66 -2.01 3.53 7.66
N LEU A 67 -1.62 4.32 6.65
CA LEU A 67 -0.73 5.47 6.84
C LEU A 67 -1.34 6.56 7.72
N SER A 68 -2.65 6.78 7.59
CA SER A 68 -3.37 7.79 8.36
C SER A 68 -3.58 7.37 9.82
N ASN A 69 -3.86 6.10 10.07
CA ASN A 69 -4.03 5.54 11.43
C ASN A 69 -2.71 5.39 12.19
N SER A 70 -1.60 5.30 11.47
CA SER A 70 -0.29 5.09 12.07
C SER A 70 0.46 6.39 12.40
N ARG A 71 -0.18 7.55 12.21
CA ARG A 71 0.33 8.89 12.51
C ARG A 71 -0.04 9.33 13.92
#